data_AF-A0A496P193-F1
#
_entry.id   AF-A0A496P193-F1
#
_cell.length_a   1.000
_cell.length_b   1.000
_cell.length_c   1.000
_cell.angle_alpha   90.00
_cell.angle_beta   90.00
_cell.angle_gamma   90.00
#
_symmetry.space_group_name_H-M   'P 1'
#
loop_
_entity.id
_entity.type
_entity.pdbx_description
1 polymer ?
#
loop_
_entity_poly.entity_id
_entity_poly.type
_entity_poly.pdbx_seq_one_letter_code
_entity_poly.pdbx_strand_id
1 'polypeptide(L)'
;MSIYDKIVETAITFDDVLLVPSYSEVLPNQVSLKSRLSDKITLNVPIVSAAMDTVTEADMAIALARVGGLGFIHKNMPIEEQASQVNQVKRSENGMIANPVTLSKDHTLAEAKALMAQFKISGLPVVDEEHKLIGIITNRDVKYQENLSVKVEELMTRENLIVSNEEVNLEKAKEILLKNRVEKLPIVDKNNKLIGLITIKDIDNQLEYPNANKDKSGRLIVGAGVGIGVDTIERVSALVEAGVDIIAVDSAHGHSKGVLDKIKEIRQNFPDLDIVGGNIVTAEAAEDLIKAGANVLKVGVGPGSICTTRVVAGVGVPQLSAIYNVYEVAKKHNVAIIADGGIKLSGDIVKAIASGAGAVMLGSLLAGTDESPGEEIIFQGRKFKSYQGMGSLSAMKRGGKERYFQSEAKKFVPEGIEG
;
A
#
# COMPACT_ATOMS: atom_id res chain seq x y z
N MET A 1 19.88 30.28 -30.32
CA MET A 1 20.59 29.29 -29.50
C MET A 1 21.31 28.34 -30.43
N SER A 2 22.62 28.22 -30.22
CA SER A 2 23.43 27.21 -30.86
C SER A 2 22.93 25.82 -30.45
N ILE A 3 23.17 24.77 -31.26
CA ILE A 3 22.84 23.39 -30.84
C ILE A 3 23.61 22.99 -29.58
N TYR A 4 24.79 23.58 -29.36
CA TYR A 4 25.58 23.42 -28.15
C TYR A 4 24.85 23.93 -26.90
N ASP A 5 23.96 24.92 -27.03
CA ASP A 5 23.16 25.44 -25.91
C ASP A 5 21.93 24.56 -25.59
N LYS A 6 21.63 23.55 -26.44
CA LYS A 6 20.49 22.63 -26.25
C LYS A 6 20.87 21.32 -25.57
N ILE A 7 22.17 20.98 -25.52
CA ILE A 7 22.67 19.83 -24.77
C ILE A 7 22.89 20.31 -23.33
N VAL A 8 21.95 19.98 -22.45
CA VAL A 8 21.91 20.54 -21.09
C VAL A 8 22.81 19.79 -20.10
N GLU A 9 22.98 18.47 -20.27
CA GLU A 9 23.83 17.66 -19.39
C GLU A 9 24.28 16.36 -20.08
N THR A 10 25.36 15.76 -19.57
CA THR A 10 25.65 14.33 -19.76
C THR A 10 25.14 13.58 -18.54
N ALA A 11 24.27 12.59 -18.74
CA ALA A 11 23.58 11.88 -17.67
C ALA A 11 23.87 10.36 -17.71
N ILE A 12 23.74 9.71 -16.56
CA ILE A 12 24.10 8.31 -16.32
C ILE A 12 22.94 7.52 -15.70
N THR A 13 22.95 6.22 -15.92
CA THR A 13 22.02 5.23 -15.35
C THR A 13 22.76 4.22 -14.48
N PHE A 14 22.03 3.24 -13.93
CA PHE A 14 22.59 2.24 -13.01
C PHE A 14 23.76 1.44 -13.60
N ASP A 15 23.67 1.04 -14.87
CA ASP A 15 24.69 0.19 -15.52
C ASP A 15 26.00 0.94 -15.81
N ASP A 16 26.00 2.28 -15.78
CA ASP A 16 27.18 3.11 -16.06
C ASP A 16 28.15 3.19 -14.87
N VAL A 17 27.73 2.73 -13.69
CA VAL A 17 28.47 2.95 -12.44
C VAL A 17 28.56 1.72 -11.53
N LEU A 18 29.56 1.76 -10.66
CA LEU A 18 29.71 0.90 -9.49
C LEU A 18 29.91 1.78 -8.24
N LEU A 19 29.48 1.28 -7.09
CA LEU A 19 29.82 1.93 -5.81
C LEU A 19 31.24 1.54 -5.40
N VAL A 20 32.01 2.53 -4.97
CA VAL A 20 33.40 2.33 -4.51
C VAL A 20 33.37 1.75 -3.09
N PRO A 21 33.96 0.56 -2.84
CA PRO A 21 34.09 0.02 -1.49
C PRO A 21 34.83 0.99 -0.57
N SER A 22 34.37 1.10 0.67
CA SER A 22 34.95 1.97 1.69
C SER A 22 35.21 1.20 2.98
N TYR A 23 36.06 1.76 3.85
CA TYR A 23 36.29 1.21 5.19
C TYR A 23 34.96 1.06 5.96
N SER A 24 34.77 -0.06 6.63
CA SER A 24 33.56 -0.35 7.41
C SER A 24 33.92 -1.09 8.70
N GLU A 25 33.39 -0.61 9.82
CA GLU A 25 33.38 -1.33 11.11
C GLU A 25 32.06 -2.09 11.32
N VAL A 26 31.11 -1.96 10.39
CA VAL A 26 29.76 -2.54 10.49
C VAL A 26 29.65 -3.76 9.56
N LEU A 27 29.07 -4.83 10.08
CA LEU A 27 28.76 -6.05 9.33
C LEU A 27 27.36 -5.98 8.71
N PRO A 28 27.08 -6.72 7.60
CA PRO A 28 25.77 -6.69 6.94
C PRO A 28 24.57 -7.02 7.84
N ASN A 29 24.73 -7.84 8.87
CA ASN A 29 23.66 -8.19 9.81
C ASN A 29 23.43 -7.12 10.91
N GLN A 30 24.27 -6.09 10.97
CA GLN A 30 24.18 -4.99 11.93
C GLN A 30 23.58 -3.72 11.31
N VAL A 31 23.39 -3.68 9.99
CA VAL A 31 22.86 -2.50 9.31
C VAL A 31 21.37 -2.35 9.56
N SER A 32 20.91 -1.10 9.62
CA SER A 32 19.48 -0.80 9.61
C SER A 32 19.04 -0.50 8.18
N LEU A 33 17.98 -1.17 7.72
CA LEU A 33 17.31 -0.86 6.45
C LEU A 33 16.19 0.17 6.63
N LYS A 34 15.99 0.70 7.84
CA LYS A 34 14.94 1.68 8.11
C LYS A 34 15.17 2.94 7.29
N SER A 35 14.13 3.39 6.61
CA SER A 35 14.18 4.58 5.76
C SER A 35 12.93 5.43 5.91
N ARG A 36 13.13 6.75 6.06
CA ARG A 36 12.03 7.71 6.19
C ARG A 36 11.43 8.01 4.82
N LEU A 37 10.11 7.86 4.71
CA LEU A 37 9.35 8.27 3.53
C LEU A 37 8.66 9.62 3.74
N SER A 38 8.14 9.86 4.93
CA SER A 38 7.56 11.15 5.36
C SER A 38 7.80 11.35 6.86
N ASP A 39 7.32 12.46 7.43
CA ASP A 39 7.36 12.63 8.90
C ASP A 39 6.48 11.61 9.65
N LYS A 40 5.48 11.04 8.97
CA LYS A 40 4.53 10.08 9.55
C LYS A 40 4.91 8.63 9.24
N ILE A 41 5.66 8.40 8.15
CA ILE A 41 5.93 7.05 7.61
C ILE A 41 7.43 6.79 7.55
N THR A 42 7.86 5.79 8.30
CA THR A 42 9.18 5.17 8.20
C THR A 42 9.01 3.71 7.78
N LEU A 43 9.68 3.31 6.70
CA LEU A 43 9.70 1.94 6.23
C LEU A 43 10.80 1.16 6.95
N ASN A 44 10.53 -0.10 7.32
CA ASN A 44 11.55 -1.00 7.84
C ASN A 44 12.50 -1.54 6.74
N VAL A 45 12.05 -1.54 5.49
CA VAL A 45 12.79 -1.91 4.27
C VAL A 45 12.44 -0.87 3.19
N PRO A 46 13.41 -0.31 2.45
CA PRO A 46 13.18 0.83 1.54
C PRO A 46 12.60 0.39 0.17
N ILE A 47 11.58 -0.47 0.20
CA ILE A 47 10.95 -1.04 -1.00
C ILE A 47 9.45 -0.72 -0.97
N VAL A 48 8.97 -0.18 -2.10
CA VAL A 48 7.54 -0.02 -2.35
C VAL A 48 7.13 -0.71 -3.65
N SER A 49 5.90 -1.21 -3.73
CA SER A 49 5.38 -1.81 -4.98
C SER A 49 4.68 -0.77 -5.84
N ALA A 50 4.78 -0.92 -7.16
CA ALA A 50 4.21 0.02 -8.11
C ALA A 50 2.68 -0.04 -8.16
N ALA A 51 2.04 1.12 -8.35
CA ALA A 51 0.59 1.26 -8.54
C ALA A 51 0.12 0.78 -9.93
N MET A 52 0.29 -0.51 -10.19
CA MET A 52 0.00 -1.16 -11.46
C MET A 52 -0.94 -2.36 -11.26
N ASP A 53 -1.84 -2.56 -12.22
CA ASP A 53 -2.85 -3.62 -12.24
C ASP A 53 -2.32 -5.04 -12.46
N THR A 54 -1.01 -5.18 -12.64
CA THR A 54 -0.28 -6.46 -12.71
C THR A 54 0.76 -6.57 -11.60
N VAL A 55 0.73 -5.67 -10.61
CA VAL A 55 1.71 -5.65 -9.52
C VAL A 55 1.03 -5.59 -8.16
N THR A 56 0.13 -4.63 -7.92
CA THR A 56 -0.32 -4.34 -6.56
C THR A 56 -1.83 -4.24 -6.40
N GLU A 57 -2.40 -5.26 -5.79
CA GLU A 57 -3.69 -5.25 -5.10
C GLU A 57 -3.48 -5.58 -3.60
N ALA A 58 -4.55 -5.89 -2.85
CA ALA A 58 -4.45 -6.09 -1.40
C ALA A 58 -3.44 -7.17 -0.98
N ASP A 59 -3.36 -8.30 -1.70
CA ASP A 59 -2.48 -9.41 -1.31
C ASP A 59 -1.00 -9.02 -1.38
N MET A 60 -0.55 -8.41 -2.49
CA MET A 60 0.79 -7.82 -2.61
C MET A 60 1.03 -6.74 -1.54
N ALA A 61 0.06 -5.85 -1.31
CA ALA A 61 0.22 -4.79 -0.32
C ALA A 61 0.37 -5.34 1.11
N ILE A 62 -0.41 -6.38 1.47
CA ILE A 62 -0.30 -7.08 2.75
C ILE A 62 1.07 -7.76 2.87
N ALA A 63 1.48 -8.53 1.87
CA ALA A 63 2.74 -9.27 1.89
C ALA A 63 3.93 -8.32 2.02
N LEU A 64 3.93 -7.22 1.24
CA LEU A 64 5.01 -6.25 1.27
C LEU A 64 5.04 -5.47 2.60
N ALA A 65 3.89 -5.06 3.14
CA ALA A 65 3.82 -4.39 4.43
C ALA A 65 4.32 -5.30 5.58
N ARG A 66 4.02 -6.61 5.55
CA ARG A 66 4.50 -7.60 6.52
C ARG A 66 6.02 -7.74 6.55
N VAL A 67 6.68 -7.65 5.41
CA VAL A 67 8.15 -7.70 5.33
C VAL A 67 8.82 -6.33 5.46
N GLY A 68 8.05 -5.29 5.79
CA GLY A 68 8.58 -3.97 6.11
C GLY A 68 8.67 -2.99 4.94
N GLY A 69 8.00 -3.27 3.82
CA GLY A 69 7.80 -2.33 2.71
C GLY A 69 6.44 -1.64 2.74
N LEU A 70 6.00 -1.13 1.59
CA LEU A 70 4.69 -0.49 1.40
C LEU A 70 4.15 -0.75 -0.01
N GLY A 71 2.90 -1.21 -0.13
CA GLY A 71 2.24 -1.37 -1.43
C GLY A 71 1.37 -0.20 -1.83
N PHE A 72 1.40 0.23 -3.10
CA PHE A 72 0.46 1.19 -3.66
C PHE A 72 -0.61 0.51 -4.52
N ILE A 73 -1.87 0.48 -4.05
CA ILE A 73 -3.00 -0.07 -4.80
C ILE A 73 -3.24 0.78 -6.06
N HIS A 74 -3.34 0.13 -7.24
CA HIS A 74 -3.56 0.84 -8.51
C HIS A 74 -4.96 1.45 -8.63
N LYS A 75 -5.14 2.38 -9.60
CA LYS A 75 -6.41 3.08 -9.84
C LYS A 75 -7.27 2.54 -10.99
N ASN A 76 -6.79 1.53 -11.74
CA ASN A 76 -7.54 0.89 -12.83
C ASN A 76 -8.72 0.02 -12.33
N MET A 77 -9.56 0.58 -11.46
CA MET A 77 -10.77 -0.01 -10.89
C MET A 77 -11.71 1.12 -10.38
N PRO A 78 -13.01 0.84 -10.18
CA PRO A 78 -13.94 1.76 -9.53
C PRO A 78 -13.45 2.27 -8.17
N ILE A 79 -13.98 3.41 -7.72
CA ILE A 79 -13.56 4.06 -6.47
C ILE A 79 -13.82 3.14 -5.27
N GLU A 80 -14.99 2.53 -5.25
CA GLU A 80 -15.46 1.63 -4.19
C GLU A 80 -14.59 0.38 -4.10
N GLU A 81 -14.17 -0.15 -5.25
CA GLU A 81 -13.31 -1.32 -5.32
C GLU A 81 -11.90 -1.00 -4.80
N GLN A 82 -11.33 0.15 -5.18
CA GLN A 82 -10.03 0.60 -4.67
C GLN A 82 -10.05 0.84 -3.16
N ALA A 83 -11.12 1.47 -2.66
CA ALA A 83 -11.34 1.66 -1.22
C ALA A 83 -11.51 0.32 -0.48
N SER A 84 -12.20 -0.65 -1.09
CA SER A 84 -12.33 -2.01 -0.55
C SER A 84 -10.98 -2.72 -0.44
N GLN A 85 -10.11 -2.60 -1.45
CA GLN A 85 -8.75 -3.14 -1.42
C GLN A 85 -7.93 -2.53 -0.28
N VAL A 86 -7.98 -1.19 -0.10
CA VAL A 86 -7.34 -0.51 1.03
C VAL A 86 -7.87 -1.04 2.37
N ASN A 87 -9.19 -1.11 2.52
CA ASN A 87 -9.83 -1.62 3.74
C ASN A 87 -9.41 -3.06 4.05
N GLN A 88 -9.29 -3.92 3.03
CA GLN A 88 -8.78 -5.29 3.19
C GLN A 88 -7.36 -5.31 3.77
N VAL A 89 -6.46 -4.44 3.31
CA VAL A 89 -5.11 -4.32 3.88
C VAL A 89 -5.18 -3.84 5.33
N LYS A 90 -5.93 -2.77 5.62
CA LYS A 90 -6.07 -2.22 6.98
C LYS A 90 -6.70 -3.20 7.96
N ARG A 91 -7.51 -4.16 7.48
CA ARG A 91 -8.16 -5.19 8.31
C ARG A 91 -7.36 -6.49 8.42
N SER A 92 -6.30 -6.68 7.63
CA SER A 92 -5.53 -7.93 7.58
C SER A 92 -4.88 -8.26 8.92
N GLU A 93 -4.37 -7.23 9.59
CA GLU A 93 -3.79 -7.32 10.93
C GLU A 93 -4.21 -6.09 11.74
N ASN A 94 -4.68 -6.30 12.96
CA ASN A 94 -4.94 -5.22 13.89
C ASN A 94 -4.28 -5.57 15.22
N GLY A 95 -3.53 -4.65 15.84
CA GLY A 95 -3.06 -4.90 17.21
C GLY A 95 -4.25 -5.11 18.17
N MET A 96 -5.28 -4.28 18.01
CA MET A 96 -6.60 -4.43 18.61
C MET A 96 -7.64 -3.99 17.58
N ILE A 97 -8.64 -4.82 17.32
CA ILE A 97 -9.75 -4.47 16.44
C ILE A 97 -10.68 -3.53 17.21
N ALA A 98 -10.63 -2.23 16.92
CA ALA A 98 -11.60 -1.27 17.45
C ALA A 98 -12.95 -1.46 16.76
N ASN A 99 -14.06 -1.41 17.53
CA ASN A 99 -15.42 -1.63 17.03
C ASN A 99 -15.57 -2.93 16.21
N PRO A 100 -15.34 -4.11 16.83
CA PRO A 100 -15.46 -5.39 16.13
C PRO A 100 -16.89 -5.60 15.62
N VAL A 101 -17.05 -6.40 14.56
CA VAL A 101 -18.37 -6.81 14.07
C VAL A 101 -19.05 -7.65 15.14
N THR A 102 -20.24 -7.23 15.56
CA THR A 102 -21.01 -7.86 16.64
C THR A 102 -22.30 -8.49 16.15
N LEU A 103 -22.87 -9.38 16.96
CA LEU A 103 -24.22 -9.91 16.81
C LEU A 103 -25.08 -9.49 18.01
N SER A 104 -26.38 -9.34 17.79
CA SER A 104 -27.40 -9.45 18.86
C SER A 104 -27.74 -10.92 19.12
N LYS A 105 -28.17 -11.23 20.35
CA LYS A 105 -28.66 -12.55 20.78
C LYS A 105 -29.76 -13.15 19.90
N ASP A 106 -30.54 -12.28 19.24
CA ASP A 106 -31.71 -12.66 18.43
C ASP A 106 -31.37 -13.00 16.98
N HIS A 107 -30.13 -12.75 16.53
CA HIS A 107 -29.70 -13.17 15.20
C HIS A 107 -29.73 -14.69 15.08
N THR A 108 -29.92 -15.16 13.86
CA THR A 108 -29.85 -16.57 13.47
C THR A 108 -28.41 -17.00 13.17
N LEU A 109 -28.15 -18.30 13.19
CA LEU A 109 -26.87 -18.84 12.72
C LEU A 109 -26.60 -18.57 11.25
N ALA A 110 -27.65 -18.48 10.41
CA ALA A 110 -27.52 -18.10 9.02
C ALA A 110 -26.90 -16.69 8.87
N GLU A 111 -27.39 -15.72 9.64
CA GLU A 111 -26.86 -14.35 9.66
C GLU A 111 -25.44 -14.29 10.23
N ALA A 112 -25.18 -15.02 11.32
CA ALA A 112 -23.83 -15.13 11.88
C ALA A 112 -22.84 -15.70 10.85
N LYS A 113 -23.23 -16.76 10.12
CA LYS A 113 -22.40 -17.39 9.09
C LYS A 113 -22.17 -16.47 7.89
N ALA A 114 -23.19 -15.70 7.48
CA ALA A 114 -23.07 -14.71 6.44
C ALA A 114 -22.06 -13.60 6.82
N LEU A 115 -22.15 -13.07 8.04
CA LEU A 115 -21.20 -12.07 8.54
C LEU A 115 -19.77 -12.63 8.65
N MET A 116 -19.61 -13.85 9.19
CA MET A 116 -18.30 -14.51 9.25
C MET A 116 -17.69 -14.70 7.86
N ALA A 117 -18.49 -15.10 6.86
CA ALA A 117 -18.03 -15.28 5.49
C ALA A 117 -17.69 -13.94 4.81
N GLN A 118 -18.57 -12.94 4.95
CA GLN A 118 -18.40 -11.61 4.38
C GLN A 118 -17.14 -10.92 4.90
N PHE A 119 -16.91 -10.97 6.21
CA PHE A 119 -15.77 -10.30 6.84
C PHE A 119 -14.54 -11.20 7.00
N LYS A 120 -14.63 -12.48 6.61
CA LYS A 120 -13.59 -13.51 6.77
C LYS A 120 -13.10 -13.62 8.24
N ILE A 121 -14.01 -13.52 9.20
CA ILE A 121 -13.72 -13.58 10.64
C ILE A 121 -14.22 -14.91 11.22
N SER A 122 -13.42 -15.54 12.09
CA SER A 122 -13.74 -16.84 12.69
C SER A 122 -14.55 -16.76 13.99
N GLY A 123 -15.07 -15.60 14.35
CA GLY A 123 -15.88 -15.42 15.56
C GLY A 123 -16.30 -13.98 15.80
N LEU A 124 -17.46 -13.83 16.42
CA LEU A 124 -18.20 -12.58 16.57
C LEU A 124 -18.63 -12.44 18.04
N PRO A 125 -18.27 -11.33 18.70
CA PRO A 125 -18.82 -10.99 20.00
C PRO A 125 -20.34 -10.77 19.90
N VAL A 126 -21.07 -11.17 20.94
CA VAL A 126 -22.51 -10.97 21.05
C VAL A 126 -22.78 -9.89 22.09
N VAL A 127 -23.53 -8.87 21.71
CA VAL A 127 -23.84 -7.70 22.54
C VAL A 127 -25.33 -7.49 22.71
N ASP A 128 -25.73 -6.83 23.80
CA ASP A 128 -27.10 -6.37 24.03
C ASP A 128 -27.38 -4.99 23.39
N GLU A 129 -28.59 -4.46 23.62
CA GLU A 129 -29.02 -3.15 23.12
C GLU A 129 -28.20 -1.97 23.67
N GLU A 130 -27.57 -2.13 24.84
CA GLU A 130 -26.69 -1.12 25.46
C GLU A 130 -25.21 -1.28 25.03
N HIS A 131 -24.93 -2.23 24.13
CA HIS A 131 -23.61 -2.63 23.66
C HIS A 131 -22.75 -3.35 24.70
N LYS A 132 -23.36 -3.94 25.72
CA LYS A 132 -22.66 -4.78 26.71
C LYS A 132 -22.38 -6.15 26.12
N LEU A 133 -21.17 -6.66 26.38
CA LEU A 133 -20.78 -7.99 25.95
C LEU A 133 -21.54 -9.05 26.76
N ILE A 134 -22.34 -9.87 26.07
CA ILE A 134 -23.15 -10.94 26.65
C ILE A 134 -22.74 -12.34 26.18
N GLY A 135 -21.88 -12.44 25.17
CA GLY A 135 -21.40 -13.73 24.68
C GLY A 135 -20.36 -13.62 23.57
N ILE A 136 -19.89 -14.76 23.09
CA ILE A 136 -19.12 -14.87 21.85
C ILE A 136 -19.54 -16.14 21.11
N ILE A 137 -19.65 -16.03 19.78
CA ILE A 137 -19.89 -17.18 18.90
C ILE A 137 -18.71 -17.31 17.94
N THR A 138 -18.25 -18.53 17.70
CA THR A 138 -17.08 -18.83 16.89
C THR A 138 -17.41 -19.78 15.75
N ASN A 139 -16.51 -19.90 14.78
CA ASN A 139 -16.66 -20.85 13.68
C ASN A 139 -16.83 -22.29 14.18
N ARG A 140 -16.27 -22.65 15.35
CA ARG A 140 -16.44 -23.98 15.95
C ARG A 140 -17.90 -24.28 16.29
N ASP A 141 -18.65 -23.25 16.71
CA ASP A 141 -20.04 -23.37 17.16
C ASP A 141 -21.01 -23.51 15.97
N VAL A 142 -20.62 -22.98 14.80
CA VAL A 142 -21.48 -22.87 13.61
C VAL A 142 -21.15 -23.92 12.52
N LYS A 143 -19.88 -24.34 12.39
CA LYS A 143 -19.38 -25.09 11.21
C LYS A 143 -20.14 -26.38 10.90
N TYR A 144 -20.63 -27.08 11.92
CA TYR A 144 -21.30 -28.39 11.79
C TYR A 144 -22.80 -28.33 12.08
N GLN A 145 -23.38 -27.13 12.16
CA GLN A 145 -24.81 -26.96 12.41
C GLN A 145 -25.60 -27.14 11.11
N GLU A 146 -26.56 -28.07 11.13
CA GLU A 146 -27.47 -28.31 10.02
C GLU A 146 -28.66 -27.33 10.04
N ASN A 147 -29.18 -27.03 11.23
CA ASN A 147 -30.27 -26.08 11.41
C ASN A 147 -29.73 -24.66 11.59
N LEU A 148 -29.75 -23.86 10.52
CA LEU A 148 -29.27 -22.48 10.54
C LEU A 148 -30.31 -21.46 11.04
N SER A 149 -31.53 -21.89 11.36
CA SER A 149 -32.58 -21.01 11.89
C SER A 149 -32.49 -20.79 13.41
N VAL A 150 -31.64 -21.57 14.10
CA VAL A 150 -31.39 -21.45 15.54
C VAL A 150 -30.83 -20.07 15.88
N LYS A 151 -31.23 -19.52 17.03
CA LYS A 151 -30.72 -18.23 17.52
C LYS A 151 -29.29 -18.34 18.04
N VAL A 152 -28.52 -17.26 17.90
CA VAL A 152 -27.15 -17.15 18.41
C VAL A 152 -27.10 -17.38 19.92
N GLU A 153 -28.09 -16.93 20.68
CA GLU A 153 -28.14 -17.08 22.14
C GLU A 153 -28.12 -18.54 22.62
N GLU A 154 -28.60 -19.47 21.80
CA GLU A 154 -28.69 -20.89 22.17
C GLU A 154 -27.32 -21.58 22.14
N LEU A 155 -26.41 -21.12 21.28
CA LEU A 155 -25.10 -21.74 21.05
C LEU A 155 -23.91 -20.89 21.46
N MET A 156 -24.09 -19.58 21.69
CA MET A 156 -22.98 -18.71 22.10
C MET A 156 -22.40 -19.15 23.46
N THR A 157 -21.09 -18.94 23.62
CA THR A 157 -20.48 -19.02 24.95
C THR A 157 -20.95 -17.82 25.76
N ARG A 158 -21.61 -18.06 26.90
CA ARG A 158 -22.18 -17.02 27.77
C ARG A 158 -21.57 -16.99 29.18
N GLU A 159 -21.06 -18.13 29.65
CA GLU A 159 -20.46 -18.27 30.97
C GLU A 159 -18.93 -18.25 30.88
N ASN A 160 -18.27 -17.73 31.91
CA ASN A 160 -16.81 -17.65 32.00
C ASN A 160 -16.16 -16.96 30.78
N LEU A 161 -16.80 -15.90 30.26
CA LEU A 161 -16.24 -15.09 29.20
C LEU A 161 -14.89 -14.53 29.64
N ILE A 162 -13.84 -14.92 28.92
CA ILE A 162 -12.51 -14.40 29.13
C ILE A 162 -12.44 -13.05 28.42
N VAL A 163 -12.36 -11.97 29.20
CA VAL A 163 -12.30 -10.60 28.71
C VAL A 163 -11.09 -9.87 29.28
N SER A 164 -10.71 -8.76 28.67
CA SER A 164 -9.70 -7.84 29.21
C SER A 164 -10.18 -6.39 29.12
N ASN A 165 -9.40 -5.47 29.69
CA ASN A 165 -9.71 -4.04 29.70
C ASN A 165 -8.90 -3.29 28.64
N GLU A 166 -9.19 -1.99 28.47
CA GLU A 166 -8.54 -1.10 27.49
C GLU A 166 -7.02 -0.96 27.65
N GLU A 167 -6.47 -1.30 28.83
CA GLU A 167 -5.05 -1.14 29.13
C GLU A 167 -4.20 -2.36 28.69
N VAL A 168 -4.83 -3.42 28.18
CA VAL A 168 -4.11 -4.65 27.79
C VAL A 168 -3.24 -4.42 26.57
N ASN A 169 -1.96 -4.79 26.67
CA ASN A 169 -1.06 -4.82 25.52
C ASN A 169 -1.04 -6.22 24.86
N LEU A 170 -0.45 -6.33 23.68
CA LEU A 170 -0.39 -7.61 22.93
C LEU A 170 0.33 -8.73 23.69
N GLU A 171 1.38 -8.41 24.45
CA GLU A 171 2.11 -9.41 25.26
C GLU A 171 1.21 -9.98 26.36
N LYS A 172 0.47 -9.12 27.05
CA LYS A 172 -0.45 -9.55 28.11
C LYS A 172 -1.66 -10.28 27.54
N ALA A 173 -2.18 -9.81 26.41
CA ALA A 173 -3.25 -10.48 25.67
C ALA A 173 -2.82 -11.90 25.27
N LYS A 174 -1.57 -12.08 24.80
CA LYS A 174 -0.98 -13.39 24.51
C LYS A 174 -0.98 -14.30 25.72
N GLU A 175 -0.54 -13.83 26.89
CA GLU A 175 -0.59 -14.62 28.12
C GLU A 175 -2.01 -15.06 28.48
N ILE A 176 -2.99 -14.15 28.37
CA ILE A 176 -4.40 -14.43 28.69
C ILE A 176 -4.97 -15.47 27.73
N LEU A 177 -4.77 -15.30 26.42
CA LEU A 177 -5.25 -16.23 25.39
C LEU A 177 -4.66 -17.64 25.58
N LEU A 178 -3.35 -17.74 25.82
CA LEU A 178 -2.65 -19.02 26.03
C LEU A 178 -3.08 -19.70 27.34
N LYS A 179 -3.14 -18.96 28.45
CA LYS A 179 -3.53 -19.51 29.76
C LYS A 179 -4.94 -20.09 29.73
N ASN A 180 -5.86 -19.39 29.07
CA ASN A 180 -7.27 -19.79 29.02
C ASN A 180 -7.62 -20.65 27.80
N ARG A 181 -6.66 -20.93 26.90
CA ARG A 181 -6.82 -21.74 25.68
C ARG A 181 -7.95 -21.24 24.78
N VAL A 182 -8.04 -19.92 24.62
CA VAL A 182 -9.02 -19.25 23.76
C VAL A 182 -8.30 -18.50 22.63
N GLU A 183 -8.96 -18.36 21.49
CA GLU A 183 -8.39 -17.70 20.29
C GLU A 183 -8.75 -16.22 20.17
N LYS A 184 -9.69 -15.75 20.99
CA LYS A 184 -10.29 -14.41 20.91
C LYS A 184 -10.43 -13.84 22.32
N LEU A 185 -10.04 -12.57 22.47
CA LEU A 185 -10.07 -11.83 23.72
C LEU A 185 -10.86 -10.54 23.49
N PRO A 186 -12.16 -10.51 23.83
CA PRO A 186 -12.94 -9.28 23.85
C PRO A 186 -12.38 -8.29 24.87
N ILE A 187 -12.32 -7.02 24.47
CA ILE A 187 -11.88 -5.90 25.28
C ILE A 187 -13.10 -5.08 25.68
N VAL A 188 -13.30 -4.88 26.98
CA VAL A 188 -14.46 -4.18 27.53
C VAL A 188 -14.07 -2.98 28.40
N ASP A 189 -14.96 -2.00 28.46
CA ASP A 189 -14.85 -0.86 29.38
C ASP A 189 -15.27 -1.22 30.83
N LYS A 190 -15.25 -0.22 31.72
CA LYS A 190 -15.67 -0.38 33.13
C LYS A 190 -17.15 -0.77 33.31
N ASN A 191 -17.99 -0.56 32.31
CA ASN A 191 -19.42 -0.87 32.31
C ASN A 191 -19.74 -2.17 31.54
N ASN A 192 -18.72 -2.96 31.19
CA ASN A 192 -18.81 -4.18 30.38
C ASN A 192 -19.27 -3.92 28.92
N LYS A 193 -19.10 -2.71 28.40
CA LYS A 193 -19.34 -2.41 26.98
C LYS A 193 -18.16 -2.88 26.15
N LEU A 194 -18.45 -3.52 25.02
CA LEU A 194 -17.43 -3.98 24.09
C LEU A 194 -16.78 -2.78 23.40
N ILE A 195 -15.46 -2.68 23.51
CA ILE A 195 -14.67 -1.61 22.87
C ILE A 195 -13.66 -2.17 21.86
N GLY A 196 -13.30 -3.45 21.96
CA GLY A 196 -12.37 -4.06 21.03
C GLY A 196 -12.31 -5.58 21.05
N LEU A 197 -11.50 -6.14 20.16
CA LEU A 197 -11.22 -7.58 20.08
C LEU A 197 -9.76 -7.81 19.70
N ILE A 198 -9.06 -8.67 20.45
CA ILE A 198 -7.72 -9.17 20.10
C ILE A 198 -7.84 -10.64 19.74
N THR A 199 -7.15 -11.07 18.67
CA THR A 199 -7.16 -12.48 18.25
C THR A 199 -5.78 -13.11 18.34
N ILE A 200 -5.73 -14.44 18.47
CA ILE A 200 -4.46 -15.18 18.45
C ILE A 200 -3.71 -14.99 17.12
N LYS A 201 -4.45 -14.82 16.02
CA LYS A 201 -3.89 -14.55 14.68
C LYS A 201 -3.07 -13.26 14.67
N ASP A 202 -3.51 -12.21 15.38
CA ASP A 202 -2.76 -10.95 15.46
C ASP A 202 -1.42 -11.12 16.19
N ILE A 203 -1.38 -12.01 17.19
CA ILE A 203 -0.15 -12.37 17.91
C ILE A 203 0.78 -13.22 17.04
N ASP A 204 0.23 -14.22 16.35
CA ASP A 204 1.00 -15.10 15.47
C ASP A 204 1.65 -14.27 14.35
N ASN A 205 0.89 -13.37 13.72
CA ASN A 205 1.41 -12.45 12.71
C ASN A 205 2.51 -11.53 13.26
N GLN A 206 2.40 -11.04 14.50
CA GLN A 206 3.45 -10.21 15.10
C GLN A 206 4.76 -10.98 15.31
N LEU A 207 4.67 -12.28 15.62
CA LEU A 207 5.84 -13.14 15.78
C LEU A 207 6.44 -13.56 14.44
N GLU A 208 5.59 -13.84 13.44
CA GLU A 208 6.01 -14.23 12.09
C GLU A 208 6.61 -13.05 11.32
N TYR A 209 6.05 -11.86 11.49
CA TYR A 209 6.42 -10.63 10.77
C TYR A 209 6.88 -9.51 11.72
N PRO A 210 8.03 -9.68 12.41
CA PRO A 210 8.53 -8.71 13.38
C PRO A 210 8.93 -7.37 12.75
N ASN A 211 9.21 -7.36 11.44
CA ASN A 211 9.57 -6.17 10.67
C ASN A 211 8.38 -5.54 9.93
N ALA A 212 7.14 -5.95 10.23
CA ALA A 212 5.97 -5.40 9.57
C ALA A 212 5.88 -3.88 9.75
N ASN A 213 5.60 -3.15 8.67
CA ASN A 213 5.27 -1.74 8.75
C ASN A 213 3.80 -1.57 9.14
N LYS A 214 3.58 -0.94 10.28
CA LYS A 214 2.27 -0.72 10.85
C LYS A 214 2.05 0.76 11.17
N ASP A 215 0.80 1.20 11.09
CA ASP A 215 0.37 2.51 11.55
C ASP A 215 0.35 2.57 13.09
N LYS A 216 -0.01 3.74 13.64
CA LYS A 216 -0.07 3.95 15.09
C LYS A 216 -1.09 3.06 15.81
N SER A 217 -2.06 2.50 15.08
CA SER A 217 -3.08 1.59 15.59
C SER A 217 -2.67 0.12 15.45
N GLY A 218 -1.46 -0.16 14.96
CA GLY A 218 -0.94 -1.51 14.76
C GLY A 218 -1.49 -2.21 13.51
N ARG A 219 -2.06 -1.46 12.55
CA ARG A 219 -2.55 -1.99 11.28
C ARG A 219 -1.51 -1.86 10.20
N LEU A 220 -1.46 -2.79 9.24
CA LEU A 220 -0.53 -2.68 8.11
C LEU A 220 -0.71 -1.34 7.37
N ILE A 221 0.39 -0.74 6.93
CA ILE A 221 0.34 0.48 6.12
C ILE A 221 0.03 0.16 4.65
N VAL A 222 -0.69 1.06 3.98
CA VAL A 222 -1.04 0.92 2.56
C VAL A 222 -1.09 2.27 1.87
N GLY A 223 -0.65 2.29 0.62
CA GLY A 223 -0.76 3.44 -0.26
C GLY A 223 -1.74 3.20 -1.41
N ALA A 224 -2.13 4.25 -2.11
CA ALA A 224 -2.99 4.13 -3.29
C ALA A 224 -2.60 5.14 -4.38
N GLY A 225 -2.61 4.70 -5.64
CA GLY A 225 -2.44 5.58 -6.79
C GLY A 225 -3.73 6.33 -7.12
N VAL A 226 -3.63 7.59 -7.52
CA VAL A 226 -4.74 8.43 -7.98
C VAL A 226 -4.36 9.21 -9.23
N GLY A 227 -5.36 9.63 -10.02
CA GLY A 227 -5.19 10.42 -11.23
C GLY A 227 -5.23 11.93 -10.97
N ILE A 228 -5.55 12.69 -12.01
CA ILE A 228 -5.78 14.15 -11.97
C ILE A 228 -7.16 14.57 -12.49
N GLY A 229 -8.04 13.60 -12.75
CA GLY A 229 -9.38 13.76 -13.28
C GLY A 229 -10.34 14.41 -12.29
N VAL A 230 -11.55 14.64 -12.77
CA VAL A 230 -12.62 15.32 -12.03
C VAL A 230 -13.08 14.53 -10.79
N ASP A 231 -13.01 13.20 -10.86
CA ASP A 231 -13.38 12.25 -9.80
C ASP A 231 -12.26 12.06 -8.74
N THR A 232 -11.10 12.71 -8.91
CA THR A 232 -9.94 12.47 -8.04
C THR A 232 -10.23 12.80 -6.58
N ILE A 233 -10.96 13.88 -6.27
CA ILE A 233 -11.25 14.26 -4.88
C ILE A 233 -12.21 13.28 -4.23
N GLU A 234 -13.23 12.82 -4.95
CA GLU A 234 -14.15 11.78 -4.50
C GLU A 234 -13.39 10.48 -4.20
N ARG A 235 -12.50 10.08 -5.12
CA ARG A 235 -11.63 8.91 -4.95
C ARG A 235 -10.74 9.04 -3.71
N VAL A 236 -10.07 10.17 -3.52
CA VAL A 236 -9.23 10.40 -2.34
C VAL A 236 -10.06 10.37 -1.06
N SER A 237 -11.27 10.96 -1.07
CA SER A 237 -12.17 10.91 0.09
C SER A 237 -12.50 9.47 0.50
N ALA A 238 -12.88 8.62 -0.46
CA ALA A 238 -13.19 7.21 -0.19
C ALA A 238 -11.96 6.44 0.31
N LEU A 239 -10.77 6.72 -0.22
CA LEU A 239 -9.52 6.10 0.23
C LEU A 239 -9.14 6.52 1.65
N VAL A 240 -9.33 7.80 2.00
CA VAL A 240 -9.10 8.33 3.35
C VAL A 240 -10.08 7.70 4.34
N GLU A 241 -11.36 7.58 3.98
CA GLU A 241 -12.36 6.89 4.80
C GLU A 241 -12.02 5.41 5.02
N ALA A 242 -11.49 4.73 3.99
CA ALA A 242 -10.98 3.37 4.08
C ALA A 242 -9.68 3.25 4.91
N GLY A 243 -9.02 4.37 5.21
CA GLY A 243 -7.82 4.43 6.05
C GLY A 243 -6.50 4.31 5.31
N VAL A 244 -6.40 4.79 4.06
CA VAL A 244 -5.13 4.89 3.33
C VAL A 244 -4.13 5.75 4.09
N ASP A 245 -2.85 5.35 4.10
CA ASP A 245 -1.80 6.07 4.83
C ASP A 245 -1.11 7.13 3.97
N ILE A 246 -1.01 6.89 2.66
CA ILE A 246 -0.34 7.77 1.69
C ILE A 246 -0.93 7.58 0.29
N ILE A 247 -1.07 8.66 -0.49
CA ILE A 247 -1.50 8.55 -1.89
C ILE A 247 -0.40 8.97 -2.86
N ALA A 248 -0.44 8.43 -4.07
CA ALA A 248 0.43 8.84 -5.16
C ALA A 248 -0.37 9.44 -6.31
N VAL A 249 -0.22 10.75 -6.52
CA VAL A 249 -0.73 11.42 -7.72
C VAL A 249 0.19 11.02 -8.87
N ASP A 250 -0.28 10.07 -9.69
CA ASP A 250 0.54 9.37 -10.68
C ASP A 250 0.22 9.84 -12.10
N SER A 251 1.12 10.64 -12.67
CA SER A 251 1.08 11.11 -14.06
C SER A 251 2.36 10.75 -14.80
N ALA A 252 2.28 10.55 -16.13
CA ALA A 252 3.47 10.42 -16.97
C ALA A 252 4.32 11.71 -16.97
N HIS A 253 3.69 12.86 -16.73
CA HIS A 253 4.37 14.15 -16.62
C HIS A 253 3.89 14.93 -15.38
N GLY A 254 4.58 14.73 -14.26
CA GLY A 254 4.26 15.34 -12.98
C GLY A 254 4.47 16.86 -12.93
N HIS A 255 5.30 17.42 -13.82
CA HIS A 255 5.55 18.87 -13.91
C HIS A 255 4.54 19.59 -14.81
N SER A 256 3.29 19.12 -14.81
CA SER A 256 2.20 19.75 -15.56
C SER A 256 1.32 20.57 -14.64
N LYS A 257 0.74 21.66 -15.16
CA LYS A 257 -0.17 22.53 -14.39
C LYS A 257 -1.30 21.74 -13.73
N GLY A 258 -1.91 20.80 -14.45
CA GLY A 258 -3.02 19.98 -13.94
C GLY A 258 -2.62 19.13 -12.72
N VAL A 259 -1.40 18.56 -12.72
CA VAL A 259 -0.88 17.82 -11.56
C VAL A 259 -0.62 18.75 -10.38
N LEU A 260 0.04 19.90 -10.60
CA LEU A 260 0.32 20.88 -9.56
C LEU A 260 -0.97 21.41 -8.91
N ASP A 261 -1.96 21.75 -9.73
CA ASP A 261 -3.25 22.27 -9.25
C ASP A 261 -4.02 21.18 -8.49
N LYS A 262 -4.01 19.93 -8.97
CA LYS A 262 -4.65 18.81 -8.27
C LYS A 262 -3.99 18.51 -6.92
N ILE A 263 -2.66 18.54 -6.82
CA ILE A 263 -1.96 18.34 -5.55
C ILE A 263 -2.32 19.44 -4.55
N LYS A 264 -2.40 20.70 -4.99
CA LYS A 264 -2.85 21.81 -4.13
C LYS A 264 -4.27 21.59 -3.63
N GLU A 265 -5.18 21.19 -4.53
CA GLU A 265 -6.57 20.89 -4.19
C GLU A 265 -6.69 19.75 -3.17
N ILE A 266 -5.94 18.66 -3.37
CA ILE A 266 -5.89 17.54 -2.42
C ILE A 266 -5.35 18.01 -1.06
N ARG A 267 -4.23 18.74 -1.04
CA ARG A 267 -3.63 19.25 0.21
C ARG A 267 -4.58 20.19 0.96
N GLN A 268 -5.39 20.98 0.26
CA GLN A 268 -6.39 21.85 0.88
C GLN A 268 -7.53 21.05 1.54
N ASN A 269 -8.01 19.99 0.89
CA ASN A 269 -9.10 19.15 1.41
C ASN A 269 -8.63 18.14 2.47
N PHE A 270 -7.38 17.69 2.38
CA PHE A 270 -6.79 16.69 3.27
C PHE A 270 -5.41 17.16 3.79
N PRO A 271 -5.37 18.17 4.70
CA PRO A 271 -4.13 18.80 5.16
C PRO A 271 -3.13 17.83 5.78
N ASP A 272 -3.63 16.73 6.36
CA ASP A 272 -2.83 15.74 7.07
C ASP A 272 -2.41 14.53 6.23
N LEU A 273 -2.93 14.36 5.01
CA LEU A 273 -2.63 13.18 4.19
C LEU A 273 -1.21 13.27 3.62
N ASP A 274 -0.47 12.17 3.62
CA ASP A 274 0.81 12.10 2.89
C ASP A 274 0.55 11.98 1.39
N ILE A 275 1.24 12.80 0.60
CA ILE A 275 1.04 12.93 -0.84
C ILE A 275 2.38 12.74 -1.55
N VAL A 276 2.47 11.70 -2.37
CA VAL A 276 3.53 11.51 -3.36
C VAL A 276 3.15 12.24 -4.65
N GLY A 277 4.01 13.16 -5.10
CA GLY A 277 3.88 13.82 -6.41
C GLY A 277 4.85 13.26 -7.44
N GLY A 278 4.37 12.84 -8.61
CA GLY A 278 5.24 12.38 -9.69
C GLY A 278 4.52 12.04 -11.01
N ASN A 279 5.23 11.57 -12.03
CA ASN A 279 6.68 11.37 -12.06
C ASN A 279 7.43 12.60 -12.55
N ILE A 280 8.62 12.84 -11.99
CA ILE A 280 9.51 13.95 -12.36
C ILE A 280 10.95 13.47 -12.57
N VAL A 281 11.77 14.32 -13.20
CA VAL A 281 13.20 14.04 -13.44
C VAL A 281 14.09 15.29 -13.33
N THR A 282 13.53 16.46 -12.96
CA THR A 282 14.26 17.74 -12.91
C THR A 282 14.12 18.43 -11.55
N ALA A 283 15.08 19.30 -11.24
CA ALA A 283 15.11 20.08 -10.01
C ALA A 283 13.93 21.07 -9.91
N GLU A 284 13.57 21.70 -11.03
CA GLU A 284 12.45 22.67 -11.10
C GLU A 284 11.12 21.99 -10.81
N ALA A 285 10.92 20.79 -11.37
CA ALA A 285 9.72 20.00 -11.13
C ALA A 285 9.59 19.60 -9.65
N ALA A 286 10.73 19.31 -9.01
CA ALA A 286 10.77 18.97 -7.59
C ALA A 286 10.32 20.14 -6.73
N GLU A 287 10.88 21.33 -6.97
CA GLU A 287 10.56 22.56 -6.27
C GLU A 287 9.06 22.91 -6.41
N ASP A 288 8.52 22.80 -7.62
CA ASP A 288 7.12 23.14 -7.88
C ASP A 288 6.14 22.14 -7.25
N LEU A 289 6.45 20.83 -7.24
CA LEU A 289 5.62 19.83 -6.57
C LEU A 289 5.63 19.97 -5.05
N ILE A 290 6.79 20.27 -4.46
CA ILE A 290 6.91 20.55 -3.02
C ILE A 290 6.05 21.78 -2.67
N LYS A 291 6.18 22.87 -3.43
CA LYS A 291 5.35 24.08 -3.26
C LYS A 291 3.85 23.81 -3.44
N ALA A 292 3.47 22.87 -4.29
CA ALA A 292 2.08 22.46 -4.47
C ALA A 292 1.52 21.71 -3.25
N GLY A 293 2.39 21.11 -2.41
CA GLY A 293 2.00 20.41 -1.20
C GLY A 293 2.33 18.91 -1.18
N ALA A 294 3.11 18.42 -2.16
CA ALA A 294 3.67 17.07 -2.11
C ALA A 294 4.77 17.01 -1.04
N ASN A 295 4.72 16.01 -0.16
CA ASN A 295 5.72 15.80 0.88
C ASN A 295 6.57 14.55 0.65
N VAL A 296 6.34 13.87 -0.48
CA VAL A 296 7.19 12.82 -1.06
C VAL A 296 7.21 13.02 -2.57
N LEU A 297 8.33 12.75 -3.23
CA LEU A 297 8.46 12.87 -4.69
C LEU A 297 8.71 11.52 -5.34
N LYS A 298 8.09 11.26 -6.50
CA LYS A 298 8.33 10.05 -7.30
C LYS A 298 9.11 10.37 -8.56
N VAL A 299 10.26 9.73 -8.73
CA VAL A 299 11.27 10.10 -9.72
C VAL A 299 11.47 9.01 -10.76
N GLY A 300 11.33 9.39 -12.03
CA GLY A 300 11.63 8.53 -13.17
C GLY A 300 10.65 8.71 -14.33
N VAL A 301 11.17 9.12 -15.48
CA VAL A 301 10.42 9.21 -16.73
C VAL A 301 11.08 8.33 -17.80
N GLY A 302 10.35 7.30 -18.22
CA GLY A 302 10.79 6.31 -19.19
C GLY A 302 11.82 5.23 -18.78
N PRO A 303 12.26 5.04 -17.51
CA PRO A 303 13.24 3.99 -17.18
C PRO A 303 12.63 2.59 -17.04
N GLY A 304 11.30 2.48 -16.94
CA GLY A 304 10.61 1.21 -16.67
C GLY A 304 10.86 0.17 -17.77
N SER A 305 10.97 -1.10 -17.37
CA SER A 305 11.26 -2.26 -18.27
C SER A 305 10.29 -2.43 -19.44
N ILE A 306 9.09 -1.90 -19.28
CA ILE A 306 7.90 -1.98 -20.15
C ILE A 306 7.46 -0.62 -20.68
N CYS A 307 8.20 0.45 -20.35
CA CYS A 307 7.86 1.81 -20.74
C CYS A 307 8.58 2.17 -22.05
N THR A 308 7.85 2.72 -23.00
CA THR A 308 8.38 3.13 -24.31
C THR A 308 8.37 4.63 -24.53
N THR A 309 8.06 5.44 -23.51
CA THR A 309 8.06 6.92 -23.57
C THR A 309 9.34 7.49 -24.20
N ARG A 310 10.52 6.97 -23.86
CA ARG A 310 11.79 7.42 -24.45
C ARG A 310 11.90 7.12 -25.95
N VAL A 311 11.36 5.98 -26.38
CA VAL A 311 11.41 5.53 -27.77
C VAL A 311 10.36 6.25 -28.61
N VAL A 312 9.14 6.40 -28.08
CA VAL A 312 7.99 6.93 -28.82
C VAL A 312 7.97 8.47 -28.79
N ALA A 313 8.15 9.08 -27.62
CA ALA A 313 8.08 10.53 -27.44
C ALA A 313 9.46 11.21 -27.45
N GLY A 314 10.56 10.47 -27.29
CA GLY A 314 11.90 11.04 -27.18
C GLY A 314 12.16 11.76 -25.84
N VAL A 315 11.36 11.49 -24.81
CA VAL A 315 11.39 12.20 -23.52
C VAL A 315 11.88 11.29 -22.39
N GLY A 316 12.80 11.80 -21.57
CA GLY A 316 13.27 11.12 -20.36
C GLY A 316 14.66 11.60 -19.93
N VAL A 317 15.10 11.13 -18.76
CA VAL A 317 16.45 11.35 -18.23
C VAL A 317 16.98 10.02 -17.68
N PRO A 318 18.26 9.65 -17.91
CA PRO A 318 18.89 8.49 -17.27
C PRO A 318 18.66 8.46 -15.74
N GLN A 319 18.28 7.30 -15.21
CA GLN A 319 17.56 7.23 -13.93
C GLN A 319 18.42 7.69 -12.74
N LEU A 320 19.72 7.40 -12.76
CA LEU A 320 20.60 7.75 -11.65
C LEU A 320 20.79 9.27 -11.56
N SER A 321 21.05 9.93 -12.70
CA SER A 321 21.07 11.40 -12.79
C SER A 321 19.74 12.02 -12.39
N ALA A 322 18.61 11.46 -12.81
CA ALA A 322 17.29 11.96 -12.42
C ALA A 322 17.08 11.92 -10.90
N ILE A 323 17.45 10.82 -10.23
CA ILE A 323 17.38 10.69 -8.77
C ILE A 323 18.23 11.78 -8.10
N TYR A 324 19.49 11.92 -8.53
CA TYR A 324 20.42 12.90 -7.99
C TYR A 324 19.91 14.34 -8.15
N ASN A 325 19.47 14.71 -9.36
CA ASN A 325 18.99 16.05 -9.68
C ASN A 325 17.78 16.45 -8.81
N VAL A 326 16.86 15.52 -8.58
CA VAL A 326 15.68 15.75 -7.72
C VAL A 326 16.07 15.77 -6.24
N TYR A 327 17.00 14.91 -5.81
CA TYR A 327 17.47 14.81 -4.43
C TYR A 327 18.15 16.08 -3.92
N GLU A 328 18.95 16.73 -4.76
CA GLU A 328 19.62 17.99 -4.40
C GLU A 328 18.63 19.11 -4.00
N VAL A 329 17.40 19.08 -4.52
CA VAL A 329 16.31 19.98 -4.11
C VAL A 329 15.56 19.42 -2.92
N ALA A 330 15.11 18.16 -3.00
CA ALA A 330 14.25 17.57 -1.98
C ALA A 330 14.90 17.57 -0.58
N LYS A 331 16.22 17.34 -0.49
CA LYS A 331 16.96 17.38 0.79
C LYS A 331 16.92 18.74 1.48
N LYS A 332 16.84 19.85 0.73
CA LYS A 332 16.76 21.22 1.28
C LYS A 332 15.42 21.47 1.97
N HIS A 333 14.39 20.71 1.59
CA HIS A 333 13.03 20.79 2.12
C HIS A 333 12.69 19.61 3.05
N ASN A 334 13.65 18.74 3.38
CA ASN A 334 13.43 17.51 4.16
C ASN A 334 12.35 16.56 3.56
N VAL A 335 12.22 16.56 2.24
CA VAL A 335 11.29 15.71 1.47
C VAL A 335 12.02 14.48 0.95
N ALA A 336 11.41 13.30 1.12
CA ALA A 336 11.98 12.05 0.62
C ALA A 336 11.63 11.81 -0.86
N ILE A 337 12.41 10.96 -1.51
CA ILE A 337 12.22 10.57 -2.91
C ILE A 337 12.02 9.06 -3.03
N ILE A 338 11.13 8.67 -3.92
CA ILE A 338 10.95 7.31 -4.41
C ILE A 338 11.55 7.21 -5.82
N ALA A 339 12.56 6.36 -6.01
CA ALA A 339 13.09 6.03 -7.33
C ALA A 339 12.19 4.99 -8.02
N ASP A 340 11.56 5.36 -9.12
CA ASP A 340 10.55 4.56 -9.82
C ASP A 340 11.03 4.09 -11.20
N GLY A 341 11.24 2.78 -11.34
CA GLY A 341 11.59 2.10 -12.59
C GLY A 341 13.10 2.00 -12.88
N GLY A 342 13.44 1.11 -13.83
CA GLY A 342 14.82 0.85 -14.29
C GLY A 342 15.65 -0.10 -13.43
N ILE A 343 15.09 -0.58 -12.31
CA ILE A 343 15.76 -1.49 -11.37
C ILE A 343 15.58 -2.93 -11.85
N LYS A 344 16.69 -3.61 -12.15
CA LYS A 344 16.69 -5.00 -12.63
C LYS A 344 17.22 -5.95 -11.57
N LEU A 345 18.16 -5.50 -10.74
CA LEU A 345 18.86 -6.31 -9.75
C LEU A 345 18.95 -5.58 -8.41
N SER A 346 19.26 -6.33 -7.35
CA SER A 346 19.44 -5.77 -6.01
C SER A 346 20.54 -4.68 -5.96
N GLY A 347 21.59 -4.80 -6.77
CA GLY A 347 22.63 -3.78 -6.89
C GLY A 347 22.10 -2.42 -7.37
N ASP A 348 21.07 -2.40 -8.22
CA ASP A 348 20.46 -1.15 -8.70
C ASP A 348 19.67 -0.47 -7.58
N ILE A 349 19.05 -1.24 -6.68
CA ILE A 349 18.42 -0.73 -5.46
C ILE A 349 19.47 0.01 -4.62
N VAL A 350 20.62 -0.63 -4.37
CA VAL A 350 21.70 -0.02 -3.58
C VAL A 350 22.18 1.28 -4.24
N LYS A 351 22.37 1.30 -5.56
CA LYS A 351 22.77 2.51 -6.31
C LYS A 351 21.72 3.62 -6.22
N ALA A 352 20.44 3.30 -6.30
CA ALA A 352 19.35 4.26 -6.17
C ALA A 352 19.33 4.90 -4.77
N ILE A 353 19.42 4.09 -3.71
CA ILE A 353 19.47 4.57 -2.33
C ILE A 353 20.73 5.41 -2.10
N ALA A 354 21.89 4.96 -2.57
CA ALA A 354 23.15 5.71 -2.48
C ALA A 354 23.10 7.06 -3.22
N SER A 355 22.21 7.21 -4.21
CA SER A 355 22.01 8.45 -4.96
C SER A 355 20.97 9.38 -4.34
N GLY A 356 20.43 9.04 -3.16
CA GLY A 356 19.55 9.90 -2.37
C GLY A 356 18.08 9.46 -2.33
N ALA A 357 17.72 8.33 -2.94
CA ALA A 357 16.36 7.80 -2.81
C ALA A 357 16.10 7.28 -1.38
N GLY A 358 14.96 7.64 -0.80
CA GLY A 358 14.48 7.09 0.47
C GLY A 358 13.83 5.71 0.28
N ALA A 359 13.28 5.43 -0.89
CA ALA A 359 12.78 4.12 -1.26
C ALA A 359 12.89 3.88 -2.76
N VAL A 360 12.78 2.62 -3.17
CA VAL A 360 12.63 2.23 -4.57
C VAL A 360 11.24 1.68 -4.84
N MET A 361 10.63 2.09 -5.95
CA MET A 361 9.38 1.53 -6.44
C MET A 361 9.65 0.44 -7.48
N LEU A 362 9.18 -0.77 -7.20
CA LEU A 362 9.41 -1.95 -8.03
C LEU A 362 8.13 -2.38 -8.75
N GLY A 363 8.26 -2.60 -10.07
CA GLY A 363 7.21 -3.21 -10.90
C GLY A 363 7.58 -4.64 -11.29
N SER A 364 8.44 -4.80 -12.30
CA SER A 364 8.75 -6.11 -12.90
C SER A 364 9.34 -7.15 -11.95
N LEU A 365 10.09 -6.73 -10.92
CA LEU A 365 10.63 -7.66 -9.92
C LEU A 365 9.54 -8.28 -9.03
N LEU A 366 8.37 -7.66 -8.94
CA LEU A 366 7.25 -8.10 -8.12
C LEU A 366 6.09 -8.68 -8.95
N ALA A 367 6.00 -8.36 -10.24
CA ALA A 367 4.89 -8.78 -11.10
C ALA A 367 4.72 -10.30 -11.24
N GLY A 368 5.79 -11.08 -11.06
CA GLY A 368 5.78 -12.53 -11.18
C GLY A 368 5.61 -13.30 -9.87
N THR A 369 5.44 -12.65 -8.72
CA THR A 369 5.29 -13.35 -7.43
C THR A 369 3.88 -13.88 -7.25
N ASP A 370 3.66 -14.75 -6.26
CA ASP A 370 2.34 -15.34 -6.02
C ASP A 370 1.28 -14.28 -5.69
N GLU A 371 1.67 -13.23 -4.95
CA GLU A 371 0.80 -12.18 -4.44
C GLU A 371 0.46 -11.08 -5.46
N SER A 372 1.14 -11.05 -6.61
CA SER A 372 0.79 -10.11 -7.68
C SER A 372 -0.55 -10.50 -8.34
N PRO A 373 -1.36 -9.53 -8.78
CA PRO A 373 -2.61 -9.81 -9.46
C PRO A 373 -2.35 -10.42 -10.85
N GLY A 374 -3.32 -11.20 -11.33
CA GLY A 374 -3.27 -11.88 -12.63
C GLY A 374 -3.11 -13.40 -12.51
N GLU A 375 -3.45 -14.09 -13.59
CA GLU A 375 -3.41 -15.56 -13.65
C GLU A 375 -2.03 -16.08 -14.09
N GLU A 376 -1.68 -17.27 -13.61
CA GLU A 376 -0.50 -18.00 -14.09
C GLU A 376 -0.75 -18.55 -15.50
N ILE A 377 0.17 -18.26 -16.41
CA ILE A 377 0.18 -18.72 -17.80
C ILE A 377 1.31 -19.76 -17.96
N ILE A 378 1.01 -20.92 -18.54
CA ILE A 378 2.03 -21.91 -18.88
C ILE A 378 2.54 -21.64 -20.29
N PHE A 379 3.82 -21.31 -20.41
CA PHE A 379 4.49 -21.13 -21.69
C PHE A 379 5.76 -21.98 -21.73
N GLN A 380 5.86 -22.85 -22.75
CA GLN A 380 6.99 -23.78 -22.92
C GLN A 380 7.32 -24.60 -21.65
N GLY A 381 6.28 -25.01 -20.89
CA GLY A 381 6.44 -25.81 -19.68
C GLY A 381 6.92 -25.04 -18.44
N ARG A 382 7.03 -23.71 -18.52
CA ARG A 382 7.31 -22.83 -17.37
C ARG A 382 6.09 -21.96 -17.06
N LYS A 383 5.96 -21.61 -15.78
CA LYS A 383 4.93 -20.68 -15.30
C LYS A 383 5.39 -19.24 -15.51
N PHE A 384 4.48 -18.40 -15.98
CA PHE A 384 4.65 -16.96 -16.17
C PHE A 384 3.42 -16.23 -15.62
N LYS A 385 3.55 -14.95 -15.31
CA LYS A 385 2.42 -14.03 -15.12
C LYS A 385 2.55 -12.90 -16.13
N SER A 386 1.42 -12.38 -16.59
CA SER A 386 1.41 -11.25 -17.52
C SER A 386 1.87 -9.98 -16.81
N TYR A 387 2.69 -9.18 -17.49
CA TYR A 387 3.15 -7.90 -16.99
C TYR A 387 2.99 -6.83 -18.07
N GLN A 388 2.31 -5.74 -17.72
CA GLN A 388 1.96 -4.72 -18.70
C GLN A 388 2.23 -3.32 -18.18
N GLY A 389 2.62 -2.42 -19.08
CA GLY A 389 2.75 -1.02 -18.74
C GLY A 389 1.44 -0.28 -18.66
N MET A 390 1.36 0.69 -17.76
CA MET A 390 0.19 1.56 -17.64
C MET A 390 -0.11 2.34 -18.93
N GLY A 391 0.91 2.52 -19.78
CA GLY A 391 0.80 3.11 -21.12
C GLY A 391 0.58 2.09 -22.23
N SER A 392 0.44 0.79 -21.94
CA SER A 392 0.07 -0.22 -22.92
C SER A 392 -1.38 -0.04 -23.34
N LEU A 393 -1.73 -0.58 -24.51
CA LEU A 393 -3.08 -0.45 -25.04
C LEU A 393 -4.12 -1.10 -24.10
N SER A 394 -3.80 -2.25 -23.50
CA SER A 394 -4.72 -2.96 -22.60
C SER A 394 -4.90 -2.22 -21.27
N ALA A 395 -3.83 -1.66 -20.70
CA ALA A 395 -3.93 -0.86 -19.47
C ALA A 395 -4.66 0.47 -19.71
N MET A 396 -4.42 1.13 -20.84
CA MET A 396 -5.10 2.38 -21.19
C MET A 396 -6.62 2.20 -21.35
N LYS A 397 -7.06 1.08 -21.95
CA LYS A 397 -8.48 0.71 -22.05
C LYS A 397 -9.15 0.49 -20.69
N ARG A 398 -8.38 0.06 -19.68
CA ARG A 398 -8.85 -0.21 -18.31
C ARG A 398 -8.75 0.98 -17.35
N GLY A 399 -8.35 2.17 -17.83
CA GLY A 399 -8.28 3.40 -17.03
C GLY A 399 -6.92 4.12 -17.06
N GLY A 400 -5.89 3.50 -17.65
CA GLY A 400 -4.55 4.10 -17.76
C GLY A 400 -4.45 5.32 -18.69
N LYS A 401 -5.43 5.53 -19.58
CA LYS A 401 -5.40 6.60 -20.61
C LYS A 401 -5.22 8.02 -20.07
N GLU A 402 -5.73 8.27 -18.87
CA GLU A 402 -5.67 9.58 -18.22
C GLU A 402 -4.24 9.96 -17.83
N ARG A 403 -3.44 8.99 -17.40
CA ARG A 403 -2.02 9.16 -17.03
C ARG A 403 -1.17 9.71 -18.18
N TYR A 404 -1.57 9.42 -19.41
CA TYR A 404 -0.88 9.79 -20.66
C TYR A 404 -1.64 10.88 -21.45
N PHE A 405 -2.54 11.63 -20.80
CA PHE A 405 -3.27 12.75 -21.41
C PHE A 405 -4.13 12.36 -22.64
N GLN A 406 -4.64 11.13 -22.66
CA GLN A 406 -5.40 10.57 -23.79
C GLN A 406 -6.86 10.26 -23.44
N SER A 407 -7.43 10.94 -22.44
CA SER A 407 -8.81 10.69 -21.97
C SER A 407 -9.88 10.85 -23.06
N GLU A 408 -9.69 11.80 -23.99
CA GLU A 408 -10.63 12.14 -25.07
C GLU A 408 -10.21 11.57 -26.45
N ALA A 409 -9.10 10.84 -26.52
CA ALA A 409 -8.55 10.35 -27.79
C ALA A 409 -9.38 9.19 -28.36
N LYS A 410 -9.81 9.29 -29.63
CA LYS A 410 -10.47 8.19 -30.36
C LYS A 410 -9.52 7.07 -30.78
N LYS A 411 -8.22 7.36 -30.87
CA LYS A 411 -7.14 6.42 -31.18
C LYS A 411 -5.98 6.67 -30.22
N PHE A 412 -5.56 5.62 -29.51
CA PHE A 412 -4.48 5.72 -28.53
C PHE A 412 -3.10 5.63 -29.18
N VAL A 413 -2.15 6.38 -28.63
CA VAL A 413 -0.71 6.29 -28.89
C VAL A 413 -0.06 5.69 -27.64
N PRO A 414 0.19 4.36 -27.61
CA PRO A 414 0.67 3.70 -26.41
C PRO A 414 2.13 4.05 -26.11
N GLU A 415 2.42 4.26 -24.82
CA GLU A 415 3.76 4.52 -24.26
C GLU A 415 4.25 3.38 -23.36
N GLY A 416 3.68 2.19 -23.54
CA GLY A 416 4.12 0.96 -22.89
C GLY A 416 3.80 -0.30 -23.70
N ILE A 417 4.37 -1.42 -23.27
CA ILE A 417 4.21 -2.75 -23.88
C ILE A 417 3.62 -3.75 -22.88
N GLU A 418 3.27 -4.93 -23.39
CA GLU A 418 2.79 -6.11 -22.66
C GLU A 418 3.80 -7.24 -22.86
N GLY A 419 4.03 -8.05 -21.83
CA GLY A 419 5.01 -9.15 -21.85
C GLY A 419 4.72 -10.25 -20.86
#